data_AF-F4SWR7-F1
#
_entry.id   AF-F4SWR7-F1
#
_cell.length_a   1.000
_cell.length_b   1.000
_cell.length_c   1.000
_cell.angle_alpha   90.00
_cell.angle_beta   90.00
_cell.angle_gamma   90.00
#
_symmetry.space_group_name_H-M   'P 1'
#
loop_
_entity.id
_entity.type
_entity.pdbx_description
1 polymer ?
#
loop_
_entity_poly.entity_id
_entity_poly.type
_entity_poly.pdbx_seq_one_letter_code
_entity_poly.pdbx_strand_id
1 'polypeptide(L)'
;MIQTLFDFPVYFKFFIGLFALVNPVGIIPVFISMTSYQTAAARNKTNLTANLSVAIILWISLFLGDTILQLFGISIDSFRIAGGILVVTIAMSMISGKLGEDKQNKQEKSETAVRESIGVVPLALPLMAGPGAISSTIVWGTRYHSISYLFGFFVAIALFALCCWGLFRMAPWLVRVLRQTGINVITRIMGLLLMALGIEFIVTGIKGIFPGLLN
;
A
#
# COMPACT_ATOMS: atom_id res chain seq x y z
N MET A 1 -12.88 -6.55 -27.90
CA MET A 1 -13.45 -6.90 -26.57
C MET A 1 -12.60 -7.91 -25.80
N ILE A 2 -11.98 -8.91 -26.44
CA ILE A 2 -11.10 -9.91 -25.77
C ILE A 2 -9.70 -9.35 -25.43
N GLN A 3 -9.18 -8.40 -26.21
CA GLN A 3 -7.85 -7.81 -25.97
C GLN A 3 -7.74 -7.05 -24.63
N THR A 4 -8.81 -6.41 -24.14
CA THR A 4 -8.76 -5.62 -22.89
C THR A 4 -8.76 -6.49 -21.62
N LEU A 5 -9.29 -7.71 -21.67
CA LEU A 5 -9.21 -8.67 -20.55
C LEU A 5 -7.82 -9.32 -20.43
N PHE A 6 -7.06 -9.37 -21.52
CA PHE A 6 -5.74 -10.01 -21.59
C PHE A 6 -4.58 -9.01 -21.61
N ASP A 7 -4.80 -7.77 -21.18
CA ASP A 7 -3.72 -6.81 -20.90
C ASP A 7 -2.98 -7.15 -19.59
N PHE A 8 -2.53 -8.40 -19.50
CA PHE A 8 -1.75 -8.95 -18.39
C PHE A 8 -0.58 -8.06 -17.98
N PRO A 9 0.16 -7.41 -18.91
CA PRO A 9 1.22 -6.48 -18.52
C PRO A 9 0.74 -5.29 -17.69
N VAL A 10 -0.46 -4.77 -17.96
CA VAL A 10 -1.06 -3.62 -17.26
C VAL A 10 -1.45 -4.03 -15.84
N TYR A 11 -2.16 -5.15 -15.70
CA TYR A 11 -2.57 -5.68 -14.39
C TYR A 11 -1.39 -6.10 -13.53
N PHE A 12 -0.36 -6.71 -14.15
CA PHE A 12 0.85 -7.12 -13.46
C PHE A 12 1.67 -5.93 -12.96
N LYS A 13 1.79 -4.85 -13.75
CA LYS A 13 2.40 -3.60 -13.31
C LYS A 13 1.67 -2.99 -12.12
N PHE A 14 0.34 -2.97 -12.16
CA PHE A 14 -0.47 -2.48 -11.05
C PHE A 14 -0.28 -3.34 -9.79
N PHE A 15 -0.29 -4.67 -9.93
CA PHE A 15 -0.08 -5.61 -8.83
C PHE A 15 1.31 -5.45 -8.17
N ILE A 16 2.38 -5.39 -8.96
CA ILE A 16 3.73 -5.14 -8.44
C ILE A 16 3.81 -3.76 -7.80
N GLY A 17 3.19 -2.75 -8.40
CA GLY A 17 3.08 -1.41 -7.84
C GLY A 17 2.45 -1.43 -6.45
N LEU A 18 1.32 -2.11 -6.27
CA LEU A 18 0.70 -2.31 -4.95
C LEU A 18 1.63 -3.03 -3.99
N PHE A 19 2.32 -4.10 -4.43
CA PHE A 19 3.25 -4.83 -3.56
C PHE A 19 4.42 -3.97 -3.09
N ALA A 20 4.97 -3.15 -3.98
CA ALA A 20 6.00 -2.20 -3.61
C ALA A 20 5.45 -1.13 -2.66
N LEU A 21 4.27 -0.56 -2.94
CA LEU A 21 3.67 0.57 -2.20
C LEU A 21 3.26 0.19 -0.79
N VAL A 22 2.63 -0.97 -0.65
CA VAL A 22 2.20 -1.49 0.63
C VAL A 22 3.38 -2.09 1.40
N ASN A 23 4.38 -2.64 0.70
CA ASN A 23 5.51 -3.34 1.28
C ASN A 23 5.11 -4.29 2.43
N PRO A 24 4.27 -5.31 2.15
CA PRO A 24 3.77 -6.20 3.20
C PRO A 24 4.92 -6.90 3.95
N VAL A 25 6.05 -7.14 3.29
CA VAL A 25 7.23 -7.76 3.90
C VAL A 25 7.84 -6.88 5.00
N GLY A 26 7.98 -5.57 4.77
CA GLY A 26 8.50 -4.65 5.79
C GLY A 26 7.53 -4.41 6.95
N ILE A 27 6.23 -4.66 6.76
CA ILE A 27 5.21 -4.54 7.81
C ILE A 27 5.20 -5.77 8.74
N ILE A 28 5.76 -6.91 8.33
CA ILE A 28 5.73 -8.16 9.11
C ILE A 28 6.27 -8.02 10.55
N PRO A 29 7.44 -7.39 10.81
CA PRO A 29 7.92 -7.21 12.18
C PRO A 29 6.96 -6.40 13.06
N VAL A 30 6.34 -5.37 12.48
CA VAL A 30 5.34 -4.53 13.15
C VAL A 30 4.07 -5.34 13.43
N PHE A 31 3.62 -6.13 12.47
CA PHE A 31 2.47 -7.00 12.65
C PHE A 31 2.70 -8.04 13.77
N ILE A 32 3.89 -8.66 13.82
CA ILE A 32 4.24 -9.62 14.87
C ILE A 32 4.34 -8.95 16.23
N SER A 33 5.00 -7.79 16.34
CA SER A 33 5.12 -7.10 17.63
C SER A 33 3.75 -6.72 18.18
N MET A 34 2.86 -6.21 17.32
CA MET A 34 1.49 -5.83 17.68
C MET A 34 0.54 -7.01 17.94
N THR A 35 0.89 -8.22 17.52
CA THR A 35 0.06 -9.43 17.73
C THR A 35 0.71 -10.44 18.67
N SER A 36 1.83 -10.07 19.31
CA SER A 36 2.62 -10.94 20.18
C SER A 36 1.87 -11.42 21.42
N TYR A 37 0.94 -10.62 21.94
CA TYR A 37 0.09 -10.95 23.09
C TYR A 37 -1.16 -11.76 22.72
N GLN A 38 -1.41 -12.01 21.43
CA GLN A 38 -2.62 -12.68 20.96
C GLN A 38 -2.39 -14.19 20.77
N THR A 39 -3.44 -14.98 21.00
CA THR A 39 -3.43 -16.40 20.62
C THR A 39 -3.33 -16.56 19.10
N ALA A 40 -2.89 -17.73 18.62
CA ALA A 40 -2.78 -18.00 17.19
C ALA A 40 -4.12 -17.82 16.43
N ALA A 41 -5.24 -18.19 17.07
CA ALA A 41 -6.58 -18.01 16.51
C ALA A 41 -6.97 -16.53 16.43
N ALA A 42 -6.73 -15.76 17.49
CA ALA A 42 -6.99 -14.31 17.52
C ALA A 42 -6.14 -13.56 16.49
N ARG A 43 -4.84 -13.90 16.38
CA ARG A 43 -3.94 -13.31 15.39
C ARG A 43 -4.39 -13.57 13.96
N ASN A 44 -4.88 -14.78 13.65
CA ASN A 44 -5.41 -15.10 12.32
C ASN A 44 -6.69 -14.30 12.00
N LYS A 45 -7.55 -14.08 13.01
CA LYS A 45 -8.73 -13.22 12.85
C LYS A 45 -8.31 -11.77 12.58
N THR A 46 -7.35 -11.23 13.32
CA THR A 46 -6.78 -9.90 13.09
C THR A 46 -6.15 -9.78 11.70
N ASN A 47 -5.41 -10.79 11.25
CA ASN A 47 -4.84 -10.85 9.90
C ASN A 47 -5.94 -10.77 8.82
N LEU A 48 -7.01 -11.55 8.98
CA LEU A 48 -8.13 -11.55 8.04
C LEU A 48 -8.84 -10.19 8.00
N THR A 49 -9.17 -9.63 9.18
CA THR A 49 -9.83 -8.33 9.27
C THR A 49 -8.96 -7.23 8.63
N ALA A 50 -7.66 -7.20 8.92
CA ALA A 50 -6.75 -6.20 8.35
C ALA A 50 -6.69 -6.27 6.81
N ASN A 51 -6.50 -7.47 6.24
CA ASN A 51 -6.43 -7.63 4.78
C ASN A 51 -7.77 -7.33 4.10
N LEU A 52 -8.89 -7.71 4.73
CA LEU A 52 -10.22 -7.40 4.21
C LEU A 52 -10.48 -5.90 4.22
N SER A 53 -10.11 -5.20 5.30
CA SER A 53 -10.19 -3.73 5.36
C SER A 53 -9.36 -3.07 4.26
N VAL A 54 -8.13 -3.53 4.03
CA VAL A 54 -7.28 -3.01 2.94
C VAL A 54 -7.92 -3.23 1.57
N ALA A 55 -8.42 -4.43 1.29
CA ALA A 55 -9.10 -4.74 0.03
C ALA A 55 -10.31 -3.82 -0.19
N ILE A 56 -11.15 -3.65 0.83
CA ILE A 56 -12.33 -2.78 0.78
C ILE A 56 -11.93 -1.33 0.50
N ILE A 57 -10.92 -0.80 1.19
CA ILE A 57 -10.46 0.59 0.98
C ILE A 57 -9.94 0.78 -0.44
N LEU A 58 -9.15 -0.16 -0.95
CA LEU A 58 -8.62 -0.09 -2.31
C LEU A 58 -9.74 -0.22 -3.35
N TRP A 59 -10.74 -1.09 -3.15
CA TRP A 59 -11.90 -1.16 -4.02
C TRP A 59 -12.74 0.11 -3.98
N ILE A 60 -13.02 0.67 -2.81
CA ILE A 60 -13.70 1.97 -2.69
C ILE A 60 -12.90 3.04 -3.43
N SER A 61 -11.59 3.09 -3.25
CA SER A 61 -10.72 4.03 -3.96
C SER A 61 -10.74 3.82 -5.47
N LEU A 62 -10.80 2.58 -5.94
CA LEU A 62 -10.86 2.23 -7.36
C LEU A 62 -12.15 2.75 -8.02
N PHE A 63 -13.30 2.60 -7.36
CA PHE A 63 -14.60 2.94 -7.93
C PHE A 63 -15.05 4.38 -7.64
N LEU A 64 -14.78 4.91 -6.44
CA LEU A 64 -15.26 6.22 -6.00
C LEU A 64 -14.18 7.31 -6.06
N GLY A 65 -12.90 6.94 -6.22
CA GLY A 65 -11.79 7.89 -6.14
C GLY A 65 -11.89 9.04 -7.12
N ASP A 66 -12.24 8.75 -8.37
CA ASP A 66 -12.44 9.77 -9.41
C ASP A 66 -13.55 10.77 -9.05
N THR A 67 -14.69 10.24 -8.62
CA THR A 67 -15.85 11.05 -8.20
C THR A 67 -15.52 11.95 -7.02
N ILE A 68 -14.75 11.44 -6.05
CA ILE A 68 -14.27 12.22 -4.91
C ILE A 68 -13.38 13.37 -5.41
N LEU A 69 -12.40 13.09 -6.29
CA LEU A 69 -11.52 14.13 -6.83
C LEU A 69 -12.31 15.22 -7.57
N GLN A 70 -13.29 14.83 -8.38
CA GLN A 70 -14.17 15.76 -9.09
C GLN A 70 -14.99 16.63 -8.14
N LEU A 71 -15.51 16.05 -7.05
CA LEU A 71 -16.27 16.79 -6.03
C LEU A 71 -15.42 17.90 -5.38
N PHE A 72 -14.13 17.65 -5.16
CA PHE A 72 -13.19 18.63 -4.62
C PHE A 72 -12.58 19.54 -5.70
N GLY A 73 -12.91 19.36 -6.99
CA GLY A 73 -12.32 20.10 -8.10
C GLY A 73 -10.81 19.85 -8.28
N ILE A 74 -10.30 18.70 -7.85
CA ILE A 74 -8.89 18.33 -7.94
C ILE A 74 -8.65 17.56 -9.23
N SER A 75 -7.68 17.99 -10.04
CA SER A 75 -7.30 17.24 -11.24
C SER A 75 -6.54 15.95 -10.89
N ILE A 76 -6.73 14.92 -11.72
CA ILE A 76 -6.02 13.64 -11.57
C ILE A 76 -4.50 13.85 -11.59
N ASP A 77 -4.00 14.75 -12.42
CA ASP A 77 -2.57 15.02 -12.53
C ASP A 77 -2.00 15.73 -11.28
N SER A 78 -2.74 16.67 -10.68
CA SER A 78 -2.38 17.25 -9.38
C SER A 78 -2.34 16.17 -8.29
N PHE A 79 -3.32 15.27 -8.30
CA PHE A 79 -3.39 14.17 -7.35
C PHE A 79 -2.25 13.15 -7.55
N ARG A 80 -1.82 12.91 -8.81
CA ARG A 80 -0.62 12.10 -9.13
C ARG A 80 0.64 12.69 -8.54
N ILE A 81 0.84 14.01 -8.66
CA ILE A 81 2.00 14.69 -8.09
C ILE A 81 1.98 14.56 -6.56
N ALA A 82 0.85 14.85 -5.92
CA ALA A 82 0.71 14.73 -4.47
C ALA A 82 0.97 13.29 -3.99
N GLY A 83 0.38 12.30 -4.67
CA GLY A 83 0.61 10.88 -4.41
C GLY A 83 2.07 10.49 -4.59
N GLY A 84 2.70 10.93 -5.67
CA GLY A 84 4.12 10.70 -5.94
C GLY A 84 5.03 11.28 -4.86
N ILE A 85 4.76 12.49 -4.36
CA ILE A 85 5.52 13.11 -3.25
C ILE A 85 5.39 12.27 -1.97
N LEU A 86 4.18 11.80 -1.65
CA LEU A 86 3.97 10.92 -0.49
C LEU A 86 4.73 9.60 -0.65
N VAL A 87 4.70 8.99 -1.84
CA VAL A 87 5.43 7.76 -2.14
C VAL A 87 6.94 7.96 -2.01
N VAL A 88 7.49 9.07 -2.52
CA VAL A 88 8.92 9.42 -2.35
C VAL A 88 9.27 9.60 -0.88
N THR A 89 8.40 10.23 -0.10
CA THR A 89 8.62 10.41 1.36
C THR A 89 8.66 9.07 2.09
N ILE A 90 7.73 8.16 1.77
CA ILE A 90 7.70 6.81 2.31
C ILE A 90 8.96 6.04 1.88
N ALA A 91 9.33 6.09 0.60
CA ALA A 91 10.53 5.48 0.05
C ALA A 91 11.81 5.93 0.77
N MET A 92 11.94 7.24 1.01
CA MET A 92 13.06 7.81 1.77
C MET A 92 13.14 7.23 3.18
N SER A 93 12.00 7.07 3.87
CA SER A 93 11.96 6.44 5.20
C SER A 93 12.35 4.96 5.19
N MET A 94 12.01 4.23 4.12
CA MET A 94 12.39 2.82 3.90
C MET A 94 13.87 2.65 3.65
N ILE A 95 14.44 3.47 2.76
CA ILE A 95 15.87 3.46 2.43
C ILE A 95 16.69 3.84 3.66
N SER A 96 16.23 4.84 4.42
CA SER A 96 16.88 5.31 5.65
C SER A 96 16.79 4.32 6.82
N GLY A 97 16.00 3.24 6.71
CA GLY A 97 15.81 2.25 7.78
C GLY A 97 14.93 2.71 8.95
N LYS A 98 14.32 3.90 8.87
CA LYS A 98 13.58 4.53 9.98
C LYS A 98 12.24 3.86 10.31
N LEU A 99 11.69 3.06 9.39
CA LEU A 99 10.42 2.36 9.62
C LEU A 99 10.47 1.32 10.76
N GLY A 100 11.66 0.85 11.14
CA GLY A 100 11.86 -0.10 12.25
C GLY A 100 12.26 0.56 13.58
N GLU A 101 13.04 1.65 13.55
CA GLU A 101 13.66 2.23 14.76
C GLU A 101 12.79 3.30 15.43
N ASP A 102 12.08 4.14 14.67
CA ASP A 102 11.34 5.29 15.23
C ASP A 102 10.12 4.88 16.07
N LYS A 103 9.56 3.68 15.85
CA LYS A 103 8.41 3.17 16.64
C LYS A 103 8.81 2.38 17.88
N GLN A 104 10.02 1.83 17.94
CA GLN A 104 10.49 1.20 19.18
C GLN A 104 10.80 2.24 20.27
N ASN A 105 11.23 3.46 19.90
CA ASN A 105 11.72 4.44 20.88
C ASN A 105 10.68 5.51 21.31
N LYS A 106 9.60 5.72 20.54
CA LYS A 106 8.55 6.70 20.90
C LYS A 106 7.32 6.12 21.58
N GLN A 107 7.05 4.81 21.41
CA GLN A 107 5.83 4.20 21.93
C GLN A 107 5.93 3.78 23.42
N GLU A 108 7.14 3.78 24.00
CA GLU A 108 7.35 3.47 25.42
C GLU A 108 7.09 4.66 26.38
N LYS A 109 6.92 5.88 25.85
CA LYS A 109 6.76 7.09 26.69
C LYS A 109 5.35 7.65 26.81
N SER A 110 4.34 7.02 26.20
CA SER A 110 2.95 7.45 26.36
C SER A 110 2.03 6.26 26.62
N GLU A 111 2.06 5.84 27.89
CA GLU A 111 0.85 5.63 28.70
C GLU A 111 -0.12 4.51 28.27
N THR A 112 0.07 3.32 28.84
CA THR A 112 -0.71 2.72 29.95
C THR A 112 -2.24 2.94 30.09
N ALA A 113 -2.94 3.77 29.30
CA ALA A 113 -4.32 4.18 29.57
C ALA A 113 -5.38 3.81 28.50
N VAL A 114 -5.08 2.97 27.50
CA VAL A 114 -6.09 2.46 26.54
C VAL A 114 -6.01 0.93 26.48
N ARG A 115 -6.30 0.28 27.61
CA ARG A 115 -6.24 -1.19 27.77
C ARG A 115 -7.58 -1.92 27.69
N GLU A 116 -8.71 -1.26 27.44
CA GLU A 116 -10.03 -1.94 27.48
C GLU A 116 -10.96 -1.71 26.28
N SER A 117 -10.45 -1.21 25.16
CA SER A 117 -11.14 -1.36 23.87
C SER A 117 -10.15 -1.77 22.78
N ILE A 118 -9.93 -3.08 22.66
CA ILE A 118 -9.41 -3.70 21.42
C ILE A 118 -10.58 -3.69 20.41
N GLY A 119 -11.12 -2.50 20.17
CA GLY A 119 -12.11 -2.19 19.17
C GLY A 119 -11.37 -1.88 17.88
N VAL A 120 -11.32 -2.87 16.99
CA VAL A 120 -11.22 -2.71 15.55
C VAL A 120 -10.15 -1.72 15.05
N VAL A 121 -8.94 -2.24 14.80
CA VAL A 121 -8.14 -1.86 13.61
C VAL A 121 -8.04 -0.35 13.30
N PRO A 122 -7.44 0.53 14.13
CA PRO A 122 -7.11 1.89 13.66
C PRO A 122 -5.73 1.96 13.00
N LEU A 123 -4.83 1.01 13.30
CA LEU A 123 -3.40 1.11 12.98
C LEU A 123 -2.94 0.26 11.78
N ALA A 124 -3.69 -0.77 11.38
CA ALA A 124 -3.40 -1.53 10.17
C ALA A 124 -3.86 -0.78 8.90
N LEU A 125 -4.91 0.04 9.02
CA LEU A 125 -5.48 0.83 7.91
C LEU A 125 -4.47 1.82 7.30
N PRO A 126 -3.77 2.68 8.06
CA PRO A 126 -2.84 3.65 7.47
C PRO A 126 -1.55 3.02 6.95
N LEU A 127 -1.12 1.90 7.53
CA LEU A 127 0.16 1.27 7.18
C LEU A 127 0.07 0.44 5.90
N MET A 128 -1.02 -0.29 5.68
CA MET A 128 -1.17 -1.14 4.50
C MET A 128 -1.95 -0.47 3.36
N ALA A 129 -3.10 0.14 3.65
CA ALA A 129 -3.84 0.96 2.69
C ALA A 129 -3.37 2.41 2.78
N GLY A 130 -2.05 2.61 2.82
CA GLY A 130 -1.46 3.93 2.94
C GLY A 130 -1.82 4.84 1.78
N PRO A 131 -1.64 6.16 1.94
CA PRO A 131 -2.03 7.14 0.94
C PRO A 131 -1.37 6.92 -0.44
N GLY A 132 -0.19 6.30 -0.49
CA GLY A 132 0.45 5.90 -1.75
C GLY A 132 -0.29 4.79 -2.52
N ALA A 133 -0.77 3.76 -1.81
CA ALA A 133 -1.54 2.67 -2.42
C ALA A 133 -2.94 3.14 -2.86
N ILE A 134 -3.59 3.98 -2.04
CA ILE A 134 -4.84 4.65 -2.39
C ILE A 134 -4.63 5.52 -3.63
N SER A 135 -3.63 6.40 -3.60
CA SER A 135 -3.39 7.34 -4.71
C SER A 135 -3.11 6.60 -6.02
N SER A 136 -2.25 5.59 -5.99
CA SER A 136 -1.99 4.73 -7.15
C SER A 136 -3.27 4.07 -7.66
N THR A 137 -4.12 3.54 -6.78
CA THR A 137 -5.36 2.86 -7.19
C THR A 137 -6.33 3.81 -7.89
N ILE A 138 -6.49 5.04 -7.39
CA ILE A 138 -7.32 6.06 -8.04
C ILE A 138 -6.75 6.44 -9.41
N VAL A 139 -5.43 6.63 -9.48
CA VAL A 139 -4.72 7.00 -10.71
C VAL A 139 -4.84 5.93 -11.81
N TRP A 140 -4.79 4.66 -11.43
CA TRP A 140 -4.96 3.55 -12.36
C TRP A 140 -6.42 3.34 -12.76
N GLY A 141 -7.37 3.48 -11.81
CA GLY A 141 -8.80 3.41 -12.10
C GLY A 141 -9.27 4.50 -13.06
N THR A 142 -8.79 5.73 -12.89
CA THR A 142 -9.11 6.86 -13.77
C THR A 142 -8.49 6.74 -15.15
N ARG A 143 -7.31 6.11 -15.28
CA ARG A 143 -6.65 5.93 -16.59
C ARG A 143 -7.40 4.94 -17.50
N TYR A 144 -8.12 3.97 -16.94
CA TYR A 144 -8.81 2.93 -17.71
C TYR A 144 -10.28 2.81 -17.29
N HIS A 145 -11.14 3.65 -17.88
CA HIS A 145 -12.58 3.71 -17.57
C HIS A 145 -13.40 2.51 -18.09
N SER A 146 -12.80 1.60 -18.87
CA SER A 146 -13.52 0.46 -19.41
C SER A 146 -13.83 -0.57 -18.31
N ILE A 147 -15.09 -1.03 -18.24
CA ILE A 147 -15.58 -2.00 -17.25
C ILE A 147 -14.69 -3.26 -17.18
N SER A 148 -14.13 -3.69 -18.31
CA SER A 148 -13.19 -4.81 -18.38
C SER A 148 -11.88 -4.58 -17.60
N TYR A 149 -11.29 -3.37 -17.68
CA TYR A 149 -10.09 -3.03 -16.92
C TYR A 149 -10.39 -2.86 -15.43
N LEU A 150 -11.52 -2.25 -15.08
CA LEU A 150 -11.96 -2.14 -13.69
C LEU A 150 -12.13 -3.51 -13.04
N PHE A 151 -12.71 -4.48 -13.76
CA PHE A 151 -12.80 -5.86 -13.29
C PHE A 151 -11.42 -6.50 -13.13
N GLY A 152 -10.50 -6.28 -14.07
CA GLY A 152 -9.11 -6.75 -13.96
C GLY A 152 -8.37 -6.18 -12.73
N PHE A 153 -8.52 -4.89 -12.45
CA PHE A 153 -7.95 -4.26 -11.25
C PHE A 153 -8.63 -4.74 -9.96
N PHE A 154 -9.94 -4.96 -9.98
CA PHE A 154 -10.67 -5.54 -8.85
C PHE A 154 -10.10 -6.92 -8.49
N VAL A 155 -9.89 -7.79 -9.48
CA VAL A 155 -9.27 -9.10 -9.30
C VAL A 155 -7.82 -8.97 -8.85
N ALA A 156 -7.04 -8.02 -9.39
CA ALA A 156 -5.67 -7.78 -8.97
C ALA A 156 -5.57 -7.36 -7.49
N ILE A 157 -6.48 -6.50 -7.01
CA ILE A 157 -6.59 -6.12 -5.59
C ILE A 157 -6.96 -7.34 -4.73
N ALA A 158 -7.90 -8.17 -5.19
CA ALA A 158 -8.30 -9.38 -4.48
C ALA A 158 -7.12 -10.36 -4.33
N LEU A 159 -6.37 -10.59 -5.41
CA LEU A 159 -5.17 -11.42 -5.41
C LEU A 159 -4.09 -10.82 -4.51
N PHE A 160 -3.88 -9.51 -4.56
CA PHE A 160 -2.93 -8.81 -3.71
C PHE A 160 -3.26 -8.97 -2.21
N ALA A 161 -4.53 -8.79 -1.84
CA ALA A 161 -4.99 -8.98 -0.47
C ALA A 161 -4.84 -10.44 -0.01
N LEU A 162 -5.11 -11.40 -0.89
CA LEU A 162 -4.89 -12.83 -0.63
C LEU A 162 -3.41 -13.16 -0.41
N CYS A 163 -2.52 -12.60 -1.24
CA CYS A 163 -1.07 -12.73 -1.07
C CYS A 163 -0.60 -12.13 0.26
N CYS A 164 -1.08 -10.94 0.62
CA CYS A 164 -0.76 -10.31 1.91
C CYS A 164 -1.25 -11.14 3.09
N TRP A 165 -2.47 -11.68 3.01
CA TRP A 165 -3.01 -12.58 4.01
C TRP A 165 -2.16 -13.84 4.19
N GLY A 166 -1.70 -14.44 3.09
CA GLY A 166 -0.78 -15.57 3.09
C GLY A 166 0.58 -15.23 3.73
N LEU A 167 1.17 -14.09 3.34
CA LEU A 167 2.43 -13.59 3.89
C LEU A 167 2.36 -13.39 5.41
N PHE A 168 1.29 -12.79 5.90
CA PHE A 168 1.09 -12.57 7.33
C PHE A 168 0.78 -13.85 8.11
N ARG A 169 0.14 -14.84 7.47
CA ARG A 169 -0.02 -16.16 8.07
C ARG A 169 1.33 -16.86 8.23
N MET A 170 2.24 -16.67 7.27
CA MET A 170 3.60 -17.18 7.29
C MET A 170 4.59 -16.27 8.04
N ALA A 171 4.15 -15.12 8.57
CA ALA A 171 5.02 -14.13 9.20
C ALA A 171 5.98 -14.69 10.27
N PRO A 172 5.55 -15.57 11.21
CA PRO A 172 6.46 -16.11 12.23
C PRO A 172 7.54 -17.04 11.66
N TRP A 173 7.27 -17.65 10.51
CA TRP A 173 8.24 -18.44 9.77
C TRP A 173 9.17 -17.52 8.97
N LEU A 174 8.60 -16.51 8.30
CA LEU A 174 9.36 -15.58 7.48
C LEU A 174 10.38 -14.77 8.29
N VAL A 175 10.04 -14.32 9.51
CA VAL A 175 10.98 -13.64 10.40
C VAL A 175 12.14 -14.55 10.83
N ARG A 176 11.89 -15.84 11.05
CA ARG A 176 12.93 -16.80 11.41
C ARG A 176 13.90 -17.06 10.26
N VAL A 177 13.39 -17.10 9.02
CA VAL A 177 14.20 -17.32 7.81
C VAL A 177 14.99 -16.06 7.42
N LEU A 178 14.32 -14.92 7.30
CA LEU A 178 14.93 -13.68 6.81
C LEU A 178 15.79 -12.97 7.87
N ARG A 179 15.54 -13.22 9.16
CA ARG A 179 16.08 -12.46 10.29
C ARG A 179 15.83 -10.95 10.13
N GLN A 180 16.20 -10.15 11.12
CA GLN A 180 16.00 -8.69 11.04
C GLN A 180 16.80 -8.06 9.89
N THR A 181 18.01 -8.57 9.62
CA THR A 181 18.88 -8.09 8.54
C THR A 181 18.26 -8.29 7.15
N GLY A 182 17.69 -9.48 6.86
CA GLY A 182 17.09 -9.74 5.56
C GLY A 182 15.83 -8.91 5.33
N ILE A 183 15.01 -8.71 6.37
CA ILE A 183 13.84 -7.82 6.29
C ILE A 183 14.25 -6.37 6.01
N ASN A 184 15.32 -5.89 6.67
CA ASN A 184 15.86 -4.56 6.41
C ASN A 184 16.38 -4.41 4.97
N VAL A 185 17.10 -5.41 4.45
CA VAL A 185 17.60 -5.40 3.06
C VAL A 185 16.44 -5.36 2.07
N ILE A 186 15.44 -6.23 2.22
CA ILE A 186 14.27 -6.26 1.33
C ILE A 186 13.50 -4.94 1.41
N THR A 187 13.31 -4.40 2.61
CA THR A 187 12.63 -3.11 2.80
C THR A 187 13.36 -1.97 2.10
N ARG A 188 14.70 -1.94 2.13
CA ARG A 188 15.50 -0.94 1.40
C ARG A 188 15.38 -1.11 -0.12
N ILE A 189 15.40 -2.34 -0.63
CA ILE A 189 15.20 -2.62 -2.06
C ILE A 189 13.81 -2.15 -2.51
N MET A 190 12.77 -2.47 -1.75
CA MET A 190 11.41 -1.97 -2.02
C MET A 190 11.37 -0.44 -1.95
N GLY A 191 12.12 0.18 -1.04
CA GLY A 191 12.25 1.63 -0.93
C GLY A 191 12.86 2.26 -2.19
N LEU A 192 13.90 1.66 -2.77
CA LEU A 192 14.48 2.09 -4.04
C LEU A 192 13.47 1.99 -5.19
N LEU A 193 12.71 0.89 -5.26
CA LEU A 193 11.64 0.72 -6.26
C LEU A 193 10.54 1.77 -6.09
N LEU A 194 10.15 2.08 -4.85
CA LEU A 194 9.16 3.10 -4.56
C LEU A 194 9.62 4.51 -4.90
N MET A 195 10.89 4.82 -4.67
CA MET A 195 11.44 6.10 -5.07
C MET A 195 11.30 6.30 -6.58
N ALA A 196 11.63 5.28 -7.37
CA ALA A 196 11.46 5.33 -8.82
C ALA A 196 9.99 5.49 -9.23
N LEU A 197 9.07 4.73 -8.62
CA LEU A 197 7.63 4.84 -8.90
C LEU A 197 7.05 6.22 -8.51
N GLY A 198 7.47 6.78 -7.37
CA GLY A 198 7.04 8.09 -6.92
C GLY A 198 7.52 9.20 -7.85
N ILE A 199 8.77 9.13 -8.32
CA ILE A 199 9.30 10.05 -9.34
C ILE A 199 8.49 9.92 -10.64
N GLU A 200 8.20 8.70 -11.09
CA GLU A 200 7.39 8.46 -12.30
C GLU A 200 5.99 9.08 -12.21
N PHE A 201 5.34 9.01 -11.04
CA PHE A 201 4.05 9.66 -10.80
C PHE A 201 4.14 11.19 -10.87
N ILE A 202 5.19 11.77 -10.27
CA ILE A 202 5.43 13.22 -10.32
C ILE A 202 5.67 13.66 -11.78
N VAL A 203 6.55 12.98 -12.51
CA VAL A 203 6.86 13.29 -13.91
C VAL A 203 5.61 13.16 -14.78
N THR A 204 4.82 12.10 -14.61
CA THR A 204 3.59 11.89 -15.38
C THR A 204 2.55 12.96 -15.06
N GLY A 205 2.41 13.36 -13.80
CA GLY A 205 1.50 14.44 -13.41
C GLY A 205 1.95 15.81 -13.95
N ILE A 206 3.25 16.13 -13.89
CA ILE A 206 3.78 17.37 -14.47
C ILE A 206 3.55 17.40 -15.98
N LYS A 207 3.78 16.28 -16.69
CA LYS A 207 3.48 16.13 -18.11
C LYS A 207 2.01 16.40 -18.45
N GLY A 208 1.09 15.92 -17.60
CA GLY A 208 -0.34 16.16 -17.77
C GLY A 208 -0.74 17.63 -17.58
N ILE A 209 -0.11 18.33 -16.61
CA ILE A 209 -0.40 19.75 -16.33
C ILE A 209 0.23 20.66 -17.39
N PHE A 210 1.45 20.38 -17.84
CA PHE A 210 2.20 21.21 -18.78
C PHE A 210 2.55 20.43 -20.07
N PRO A 211 1.57 20.20 -20.96
CA PRO A 211 1.80 19.46 -22.20
C PRO A 211 2.80 20.16 -23.14
N GLY A 212 3.04 21.47 -22.96
CA GLY A 212 3.98 22.27 -23.77
C GLY A 212 5.43 22.31 -23.26
N LEU A 213 5.76 21.73 -22.11
CA LEU A 213 7.13 21.78 -21.55
C LEU A 213 8.11 20.75 -22.16
N LEU A 214 7.60 19.82 -22.97
CA LEU A 214 8.33 18.65 -23.48
C LEU A 214 8.22 18.47 -25.01
N ASN A 215 7.85 19.54 -25.73
CA ASN A 215 8.08 19.61 -27.17
C ASN A 215 9.53 20.03 -27.44
#